data_AF-A0A937UJ37-F1
#
_entry.id   AF-A0A937UJ37-F1
#
_cell.length_a   1.000
_cell.length_b   1.000
_cell.length_c   1.000
_cell.angle_alpha   90.00
_cell.angle_beta   90.00
_cell.angle_gamma   90.00
#
_symmetry.space_group_name_H-M   'P 1'
#
loop_
_entity.id
_entity.type
_entity.pdbx_description
1 polymer ?
#
loop_
_entity_poly.entity_id
_entity_poly.type
_entity_poly.pdbx_seq_one_letter_code
_entity_poly.pdbx_strand_id
1 'polypeptide(L)'
;GWTHHWRRIFDREFGNVSVDMAKRLFEHYERSLLIPTPVMAKEEMRENIEEFNQLFGFRTEVRQGTMDILDKTWQSAKRYLVEDRGYG
;
A
#
# COMPACT_ATOMS: atom_id res chain seq x y z
N GLY A 1 1.78 4.13 6.40
CA GLY A 1 1.85 4.13 4.92
C GLY A 1 1.62 5.54 4.39
N TRP A 2 1.93 5.82 3.11
CA TRP A 2 1.81 7.18 2.55
C TRP A 2 0.43 7.81 2.79
N THR A 3 -0.65 7.07 2.48
CA THR A 3 -2.03 7.52 2.66
C THR A 3 -2.40 7.84 4.09
N HIS A 4 -1.80 7.19 5.09
CA HIS A 4 -2.04 7.51 6.51
C HIS A 4 -1.34 8.82 6.93
N HIS A 5 -0.24 9.18 6.27
CA HIS A 5 0.55 10.39 6.57
C HIS A 5 0.28 11.55 5.60
N TRP A 6 -0.75 11.46 4.77
CA TRP A 6 -1.02 12.36 3.65
C TRP A 6 -1.05 13.83 4.05
N ARG A 7 -1.69 14.19 5.18
CA ARG A 7 -1.72 15.59 5.69
C ARG A 7 -0.34 16.14 5.93
N ARG A 8 0.46 15.41 6.71
CA ARG A 8 1.82 15.81 7.06
C ARG A 8 2.72 15.93 5.83
N ILE A 9 2.49 15.10 4.81
CA ILE A 9 3.23 15.14 3.55
C ILE A 9 2.83 16.39 2.76
N PHE A 10 1.54 16.70 2.65
CA PHE A 10 1.10 17.93 1.98
C PHE A 10 1.58 19.20 2.67
N ASP A 11 1.44 19.26 4.00
CA ASP A 11 1.88 20.40 4.81
C ASP A 11 3.40 20.65 4.67
N ARG A 12 4.20 19.58 4.57
CA ARG A 12 5.66 19.67 4.54
C ARG A 12 6.24 19.92 3.15
N GLU A 13 5.78 19.20 2.13
CA GLU A 13 6.38 19.20 0.79
C GLU A 13 5.83 20.34 -0.09
N PHE A 14 4.58 20.74 0.15
CA PHE A 14 3.90 21.68 -0.71
C PHE A 14 3.41 22.93 0.04
N GLY A 15 3.73 23.03 1.34
CA GLY A 15 3.27 24.13 2.20
C GLY A 15 1.76 24.08 2.42
N ASN A 16 1.10 25.23 2.32
CA ASN A 16 -0.34 25.37 2.59
C ASN A 16 -1.18 24.91 1.38
N VAL A 17 -1.03 23.65 0.96
CA VAL A 17 -1.87 23.08 -0.11
C VAL A 17 -3.32 23.07 0.35
N SER A 18 -4.16 23.80 -0.37
CA SER A 18 -5.59 23.75 -0.12
C SER A 18 -6.12 22.35 -0.45
N VAL A 19 -7.13 21.94 0.30
CA VAL A 19 -7.86 20.68 0.05
C VAL A 19 -8.33 20.59 -1.40
N ASP A 20 -8.72 21.71 -2.01
CA ASP A 20 -9.17 21.75 -3.41
C ASP A 20 -8.04 21.43 -4.40
N MET A 21 -6.82 21.92 -4.16
CA MET A 21 -5.67 21.59 -5.00
C MET A 21 -5.29 20.11 -4.85
N ALA A 22 -5.32 19.59 -3.63
CA ALA A 22 -5.12 18.16 -3.40
C ALA A 22 -6.19 17.32 -4.13
N LYS A 23 -7.46 17.74 -4.13
CA LYS A 23 -8.54 17.05 -4.84
C LYS A 23 -8.30 16.99 -6.34
N ARG A 24 -7.76 18.06 -6.94
CA ARG A 24 -7.41 18.09 -8.38
C ARG A 24 -6.26 17.15 -8.74
N LEU A 25 -5.27 16.98 -7.86
CA LEU A 25 -4.20 15.99 -8.07
C LEU A 25 -4.76 14.56 -8.16
N PHE A 26 -5.89 14.33 -7.52
CA PHE A 26 -6.52 13.03 -7.36
C PHE A 26 -7.79 12.85 -8.19
N GLU A 27 -8.15 13.80 -9.05
CA GLU A 27 -9.43 13.86 -9.76
C GLU A 27 -9.72 12.62 -10.62
N HIS A 28 -8.68 11.96 -11.14
CA HIS A 28 -8.81 10.77 -11.98
C HIS A 28 -8.60 9.45 -11.23
N TYR A 29 -8.41 9.50 -9.91
CA TYR A 29 -8.33 8.32 -9.07
C TYR A 29 -9.70 8.01 -8.51
N GLU A 30 -10.10 6.74 -8.58
CA GLU A 30 -11.41 6.32 -8.08
C GLU A 30 -11.33 5.54 -6.77
N ARG A 31 -10.16 4.93 -6.49
CA ARG A 31 -10.04 3.89 -5.47
C ARG A 31 -8.73 3.94 -4.71
N SER A 32 -8.83 3.57 -3.44
CA SER A 32 -7.69 3.18 -2.61
C SER A 32 -7.60 1.67 -2.55
N LEU A 33 -6.42 1.15 -2.90
CA LEU A 33 -6.14 -0.28 -2.85
C LEU A 33 -5.46 -0.61 -1.51
N LEU A 34 -6.14 -1.41 -0.70
CA LEU A 34 -5.60 -2.01 0.51
C LEU A 34 -5.01 -3.37 0.18
N ILE A 35 -3.72 -3.51 0.46
CA ILE A 35 -2.98 -4.77 0.37
C ILE A 35 -2.68 -5.21 1.80
N PRO A 36 -3.41 -6.20 2.35
CA PRO A 36 -3.14 -6.72 3.68
C PRO A 36 -1.72 -7.25 3.76
N THR A 37 -1.05 -6.97 4.88
CA THR A 37 0.25 -7.53 5.20
C THR A 37 0.22 -8.10 6.62
N PRO A 38 1.12 -9.02 6.98
CA PRO A 38 1.17 -9.55 8.35
C PRO A 38 1.56 -8.51 9.41
N VAL A 39 2.03 -7.33 8.99
CA VAL A 39 2.57 -6.29 9.88
C VAL A 39 1.47 -5.43 10.51
N MET A 40 0.31 -5.30 9.86
CA MET A 40 -0.80 -4.47 10.33
C MET A 40 -2.12 -5.18 10.05
N ALA A 41 -3.01 -5.19 11.04
CA ALA A 41 -4.33 -5.77 10.89
C ALA A 41 -5.12 -5.03 9.79
N LYS A 42 -5.93 -5.78 9.05
CA LYS A 42 -6.72 -5.24 7.93
C LYS A 42 -7.68 -4.12 8.39
N GLU A 43 -8.25 -4.27 9.56
CA GLU A 43 -9.17 -3.32 10.19
C GLU A 43 -8.45 -2.01 10.50
N GLU A 44 -7.28 -2.08 11.12
CA GLU A 44 -6.43 -0.92 11.37
C GLU A 44 -5.99 -0.22 10.06
N MET A 45 -5.68 -1.00 9.02
CA MET A 45 -5.37 -0.42 7.71
C MET A 45 -6.56 0.33 7.09
N ARG A 46 -7.80 -0.12 7.32
CA ARG A 46 -9.01 0.55 6.82
C ARG A 46 -9.24 1.87 7.55
N GLU A 47 -9.18 1.85 8.87
CA GLU A 47 -9.32 3.06 9.71
C GLU A 47 -8.31 4.13 9.29
N ASN A 48 -7.07 3.70 9.04
CA ASN A 48 -5.97 4.58 8.64
C ASN A 48 -6.15 5.29 7.29
N ILE A 49 -7.06 4.83 6.43
CA ILE A 49 -7.31 5.45 5.11
C ILE A 49 -8.72 6.04 4.98
N GLU A 50 -9.56 5.88 6.00
CA GLU A 50 -10.98 6.23 5.91
C GLU A 50 -11.18 7.73 5.69
N GLU A 51 -10.52 8.57 6.49
CA GLU A 51 -10.60 10.02 6.37
C GLU A 51 -10.12 10.51 5.00
N PHE A 52 -9.04 9.92 4.49
CA PHE A 52 -8.52 10.23 3.16
C PHE A 52 -9.54 9.85 2.08
N ASN A 53 -10.10 8.65 2.13
CA ASN A 53 -11.07 8.20 1.15
C ASN A 53 -12.35 9.03 1.17
N GLN A 54 -12.85 9.40 2.35
CA GLN A 54 -14.00 10.30 2.48
C GLN A 54 -13.72 11.67 1.88
N LEU A 55 -12.52 12.21 2.10
CA LEU A 55 -12.14 13.53 1.59
C LEU A 55 -12.03 13.56 0.05
N PHE A 56 -11.46 12.50 -0.54
CA PHE A 56 -11.21 12.41 -1.98
C PHE A 56 -12.29 11.64 -2.75
N GLY A 57 -13.32 11.10 -2.08
CA GLY A 57 -14.41 10.35 -2.70
C GLY A 57 -14.00 8.97 -3.21
N PHE A 58 -12.96 8.37 -2.63
CA PHE A 58 -12.42 7.09 -3.09
C PHE A 58 -13.17 5.90 -2.53
N ARG A 59 -13.39 4.89 -3.37
CA ARG A 59 -13.84 3.57 -2.91
C ARG A 59 -12.66 2.77 -2.35
N THR A 60 -12.92 2.02 -1.29
CA THR A 60 -11.93 1.12 -0.72
C THR A 60 -12.02 -0.25 -1.40
N GLU A 61 -10.94 -0.70 -2.04
CA GLU A 61 -10.80 -2.08 -2.51
C GLU A 61 -9.73 -2.81 -1.70
N VAL A 62 -10.06 -3.98 -1.15
CA VAL A 62 -9.07 -4.85 -0.50
C VAL A 62 -8.71 -5.98 -1.45
N ARG A 63 -7.43 -6.14 -1.75
CA ARG A 63 -6.91 -7.27 -2.54
C ARG A 63 -5.82 -7.97 -1.76
N GLN A 64 -5.82 -9.30 -1.82
CA GLN A 64 -4.70 -10.03 -1.26
C GLN A 64 -3.42 -9.68 -2.01
N GLY A 65 -2.35 -9.47 -1.25
CA GLY A 65 -1.07 -9.09 -1.82
C GLY A 65 -0.47 -10.21 -2.67
N THR A 66 0.40 -9.85 -3.60
CA THR A 66 1.19 -10.79 -4.39
C THR A 66 2.38 -11.38 -3.62
N MET A 67 2.45 -11.13 -2.30
CA MET A 67 3.54 -11.62 -1.46
C MET A 67 3.69 -13.14 -1.54
N ASP A 68 2.59 -13.88 -1.65
CA ASP A 68 2.65 -15.33 -1.79
C ASP A 68 3.46 -15.77 -3.02
N ILE A 69 3.37 -15.04 -4.13
CA ILE A 69 4.12 -15.35 -5.36
C ILE A 69 5.60 -15.03 -5.15
N LEU A 70 5.91 -13.89 -4.52
CA LEU A 70 7.29 -13.50 -4.23
C LEU A 70 7.96 -14.45 -3.24
N ASP A 71 7.27 -14.84 -2.16
CA ASP A 71 7.78 -15.81 -1.20
C ASP A 71 7.97 -17.18 -1.84
N LYS A 72 6.97 -17.70 -2.57
CA LYS A 72 7.11 -18.98 -3.30
C LYS A 72 8.31 -18.97 -4.25
N THR A 73 8.49 -17.88 -4.99
CA THR A 73 9.63 -17.73 -5.92
C THR A 73 10.95 -17.73 -5.16
N TRP A 74 11.03 -16.98 -4.05
CA TRP A 74 12.21 -16.92 -3.19
C TRP A 74 12.55 -18.27 -2.55
N GLN A 75 11.57 -18.97 -1.99
CA GLN A 75 11.76 -20.31 -1.43
C GLN A 75 12.20 -21.32 -2.51
N SER A 76 11.64 -21.22 -3.72
CA SER A 76 12.05 -22.06 -4.85
C SER A 76 13.50 -21.83 -5.25
N ALA A 77 13.93 -20.57 -5.34
CA ALA A 77 15.31 -20.22 -5.65
C ALA A 77 16.29 -20.73 -4.58
N LYS A 78 15.95 -20.58 -3.29
CA LYS A 78 16.78 -21.11 -2.19
C LYS A 78 16.91 -22.64 -2.24
N ARG A 79 15.82 -23.37 -2.50
CA ARG A 79 15.85 -24.83 -2.62
C ARG A 79 16.76 -25.26 -3.77
N TYR A 80 16.60 -24.66 -4.94
CA TYR A 80 17.46 -24.92 -6.09
C TYR A 80 18.94 -24.74 -5.74
N LEU A 81 19.30 -23.64 -5.07
CA LEU A 81 20.68 -23.36 -4.68
C LEU A 81 21.24 -24.28 -3.58
N VAL A 82 20.38 -24.86 -2.73
CA VAL A 82 20.80 -25.83 -1.70
C VAL A 82 20.95 -27.22 -2.29
N GLU A 83 20.05 -27.62 -3.19
CA GLU A 83 20.11 -28.90 -3.91
C GLU A 83 21.32 -28.95 -4.86
N ASP A 84 21.65 -27.83 -5.53
CA ASP A 84 22.83 -27.69 -6.39
C ASP A 84 24.17 -27.79 -5.60
N ARG A 85 24.16 -27.47 -4.31
CA ARG A 85 25.34 -27.58 -3.42
C ARG A 85 25.46 -28.94 -2.72
N GLY A 86 24.52 -29.86 -2.93
CA GLY A 86 24.43 -31.16 -2.27
C GLY A 86 25.05 -32.34 -3.01
N TYR A 87 25.59 -32.14 -4.21
CA TYR A 87 26.34 -33.16 -4.95
C TYR A 87 27.60 -32.56 -5.57
N GLY A 88 28.70 -32.69 -4.81
CA GLY A 88 30.08 -32.42 -5.21
C GLY A 88 31.01 -33.06 -4.20
#